data_AF-A0A256W7D6-F1
#
_entry.id   AF-A0A256W7D6-F1
#
_cell.length_a   1.000
_cell.length_b   1.000
_cell.length_c   1.000
_cell.angle_alpha   90.00
_cell.angle_beta   90.00
_cell.angle_gamma   90.00
#
_symmetry.space_group_name_H-M   'P 1'
#
loop_
_entity.id
_entity.type
_entity.pdbx_description
1 polymer ?
#
loop_
_entity_poly.entity_id
_entity_poly.type
_entity_poly.pdbx_seq_one_letter_code
_entity_poly.pdbx_strand_id
1 'polypeptide(L)'
;MTDIKRLTLNIAIFLPFAIIIYFAMVIIAAHFPESFMKQNLKYIPGPMGDMFYRTNEARITKDVDILFLGSSHAYRGFDTRIFKIKGYKTFNLGSSSQTPLQTNVLLNRYLEQLNPKLVIFEVSPLIMNSDGIESTLDLIKNDKNDIYTFTNLIDFSNASTFNTAIYGFYMDLFKNYKPITDSIRLSNDLYISGGFVQRDMSYYKAEIIDKQAININPIQIDMLDKIIERLKKKDIKLILLQTPITKSLYNSYTDIYKFDSIMNSKAEYYNFNKIVDLNDSIHFYDSDHMNQNGVEVFDKEIMKLLMVNGLN
;
A
#
# COMPACT_ATOMS: atom_id res chain seq x y z
N MET A 1 31.28 35.13 28.37
CA MET A 1 30.91 34.17 27.30
C MET A 1 31.18 34.86 25.98
N THR A 2 31.92 34.26 25.03
CA THR A 2 32.11 34.87 23.70
C THR A 2 30.75 35.06 23.03
N ASP A 3 30.57 36.10 22.21
CA ASP A 3 29.27 36.41 21.56
C ASP A 3 28.71 35.21 20.78
N ILE A 4 29.61 34.40 20.19
CA ILE A 4 29.28 33.13 19.53
C ILE A 4 28.64 32.13 20.51
N LYS A 5 29.21 31.93 21.71
CA LYS A 5 28.63 31.02 22.72
C LYS A 5 27.24 31.48 23.18
N ARG A 6 27.04 32.81 23.29
CA ARG A 6 25.73 33.38 23.65
C ARG A 6 24.71 33.17 22.54
N LEU A 7 25.10 33.38 21.28
CA LEU A 7 24.25 33.10 20.13
C LEU A 7 23.88 31.60 20.04
N THR A 8 24.84 30.70 20.18
CA THR A 8 24.60 29.25 20.17
C THR A 8 23.63 28.83 21.27
N LEU A 9 23.82 29.35 22.49
CA LEU A 9 22.91 29.07 23.61
C LEU A 9 21.49 29.60 23.33
N ASN A 10 21.37 30.82 22.78
CA ASN A 10 20.08 31.40 22.45
C ASN A 10 19.36 30.61 21.35
N ILE A 11 20.08 30.15 20.31
CA ILE A 11 19.51 29.29 19.26
C ILE A 11 19.05 27.96 19.87
N ALA A 12 19.87 27.34 20.72
CA ALA A 12 19.52 26.07 21.37
C ALA A 12 18.27 26.21 22.26
N ILE A 13 18.12 27.34 22.97
CA ILE A 13 16.94 27.64 23.79
C ILE A 13 15.72 27.94 22.91
N PHE A 14 15.89 28.65 21.79
CA PHE A 14 14.79 29.02 20.89
C PHE A 14 14.25 27.84 20.10
N LEU A 15 15.11 26.87 19.74
CA LEU A 15 14.74 25.76 18.87
C LEU A 15 13.53 24.94 19.36
N PRO A 16 13.42 24.54 20.64
CA PRO A 16 12.22 23.90 21.17
C PRO A 16 10.94 24.74 20.99
N PHE A 17 11.00 26.05 21.24
CA PHE A 17 9.85 26.95 21.04
C PHE A 17 9.47 27.05 19.57
N ALA A 18 10.45 27.19 18.68
CA ALA A 18 10.22 27.23 17.25
C ALA A 18 9.54 25.95 16.73
N ILE A 19 9.94 24.78 17.24
CA ILE A 19 9.31 23.48 16.91
C ILE A 19 7.85 23.46 17.38
N ILE A 20 7.58 23.85 18.63
CA ILE A 20 6.20 23.87 19.17
C ILE A 20 5.32 24.84 18.36
N ILE A 21 5.83 26.04 18.09
CA ILE A 21 5.11 27.06 17.30
C ILE A 21 4.85 26.54 15.89
N TYR A 22 5.83 25.87 15.26
CA TYR A 22 5.64 25.26 13.94
C TYR A 22 4.50 24.25 13.92
N PHE A 23 4.48 23.32 14.88
CA PHE A 23 3.43 22.31 14.99
C PHE A 23 2.06 22.97 15.19
N ALA A 24 1.98 23.97 16.06
CA ALA A 24 0.75 24.73 16.28
C ALA A 24 0.29 25.46 15.00
N MET A 25 1.21 26.10 14.27
CA MET A 25 0.89 26.77 13.00
C MET A 25 0.37 25.79 11.95
N VAL A 26 0.96 24.60 11.83
CA VAL A 26 0.48 23.56 10.91
C VAL A 26 -0.95 23.14 11.26
N ILE A 27 -1.25 22.91 12.54
CA ILE A 27 -2.59 22.53 13.01
C ILE A 27 -3.59 23.67 12.75
N ILE A 28 -3.22 24.92 13.02
CA ILE A 28 -4.06 26.10 12.77
C ILE A 28 -4.32 26.26 11.26
N ALA A 29 -3.29 26.14 10.43
CA ALA A 29 -3.41 26.23 8.97
C ALA A 29 -4.34 25.16 8.39
N ALA A 30 -4.33 23.94 8.95
CA ALA A 30 -5.21 22.86 8.52
C ALA A 30 -6.71 23.19 8.70
N HIS A 31 -7.06 23.92 9.76
CA HIS A 31 -8.44 24.34 10.06
C HIS A 31 -8.86 25.63 9.33
N PHE A 32 -7.92 26.37 8.76
CA PHE A 32 -8.25 27.60 8.04
C PHE A 32 -8.94 27.29 6.70
N PRO A 33 -9.97 28.03 6.28
CA PRO A 33 -10.71 27.69 5.07
C PRO A 33 -9.93 27.95 3.77
N GLU A 34 -9.02 28.92 3.76
CA GLU A 34 -8.32 29.34 2.54
C GLU A 34 -7.23 28.36 2.08
N SER A 35 -7.21 28.08 0.78
CA SER A 35 -6.34 27.07 0.17
C SER A 35 -4.86 27.45 0.14
N PHE A 36 -4.52 28.75 0.17
CA PHE A 36 -3.13 29.22 0.11
C PHE A 36 -2.30 28.78 1.33
N MET A 37 -2.93 28.60 2.50
CA MET A 37 -2.26 28.09 3.70
C MET A 37 -2.12 26.56 3.72
N LYS A 38 -2.70 25.85 2.74
CA LYS A 38 -2.71 24.39 2.65
C LYS A 38 -1.89 23.83 1.49
N GLN A 39 -1.11 24.66 0.80
CA GLN A 39 -0.31 24.21 -0.36
C GLN A 39 0.58 23.00 -0.04
N ASN A 40 1.13 22.95 1.19
CA ASN A 40 1.92 21.85 1.71
C ASN A 40 1.18 21.02 2.78
N LEU A 41 -0.15 21.01 2.78
CA LEU A 41 -0.95 20.20 3.70
C LEU A 41 -2.02 19.46 2.90
N LYS A 42 -1.75 18.19 2.60
CA LYS A 42 -2.61 17.34 1.78
C LYS A 42 -3.40 16.37 2.66
N TYR A 43 -4.14 16.94 3.61
CA TYR A 43 -5.10 16.21 4.42
C TYR A 43 -6.50 16.71 4.07
N ILE A 44 -7.29 15.88 3.39
CA ILE A 44 -8.68 16.20 3.06
C ILE A 44 -9.56 15.59 4.16
N PRO A 45 -10.16 16.41 5.05
CA PRO A 45 -11.14 15.93 6.02
C PRO A 45 -12.35 15.34 5.28
N GLY A 46 -12.78 14.15 5.65
CA GLY A 46 -13.88 13.45 4.97
C GLY A 46 -14.06 12.02 5.49
N PRO A 47 -15.02 11.27 4.92
CA PRO A 47 -15.23 9.87 5.30
C PRO A 47 -13.93 9.08 5.12
N MET A 48 -13.73 8.12 6.03
CA MET A 48 -12.58 7.22 6.02
C MET A 48 -12.66 6.30 4.80
N GLY A 49 -11.54 6.06 4.13
CA GLY A 49 -11.48 5.21 2.93
C GLY A 49 -11.38 3.72 3.28
N ASP A 50 -11.37 2.85 2.26
CA ASP A 50 -11.23 1.39 2.43
C ASP A 50 -10.03 1.00 3.29
N MET A 51 -8.93 1.76 3.22
CA MET A 51 -7.73 1.55 4.02
C MET A 51 -8.01 1.61 5.54
N PHE A 52 -8.91 2.49 6.00
CA PHE A 52 -9.22 2.62 7.42
C PHE A 52 -9.93 1.38 7.96
N TYR A 53 -10.89 0.86 7.19
CA TYR A 53 -11.61 -0.36 7.56
C TYR A 53 -10.65 -1.55 7.61
N ARG A 54 -9.80 -1.67 6.59
CA ARG A 54 -8.76 -2.69 6.50
C ARG A 54 -7.75 -2.66 7.64
N THR A 55 -7.19 -1.50 7.96
CA THR A 55 -6.20 -1.42 9.06
C THR A 55 -6.87 -1.62 10.42
N ASN A 56 -8.13 -1.21 10.59
CA ASN A 56 -8.90 -1.55 11.80
C ASN A 56 -9.17 -3.04 11.95
N GLU A 57 -9.50 -3.73 10.87
CA GLU A 57 -9.63 -5.19 10.90
C GLU A 57 -8.27 -5.85 11.15
N ALA A 58 -7.19 -5.37 10.52
CA ALA A 58 -5.83 -5.89 10.73
C ALA A 58 -5.39 -5.83 12.20
N ARG A 59 -5.85 -4.83 12.97
CA ARG A 59 -5.56 -4.69 14.42
C ARG A 59 -6.16 -5.80 15.27
N ILE A 60 -7.16 -6.52 14.79
CA ILE A 60 -7.80 -7.61 15.54
C ILE A 60 -7.63 -8.98 14.88
N THR A 61 -7.26 -9.02 13.60
CA THR A 61 -6.93 -10.24 12.87
C THR A 61 -5.61 -10.81 13.39
N LYS A 62 -5.58 -12.12 13.64
CA LYS A 62 -4.41 -12.86 14.12
C LYS A 62 -4.19 -14.09 13.29
N ASP A 63 -2.97 -14.62 13.23
CA ASP A 63 -2.62 -15.95 12.72
C ASP A 63 -3.33 -16.32 11.41
N VAL A 64 -2.90 -15.70 10.32
CA VAL A 64 -3.37 -15.98 8.96
C VAL A 64 -2.45 -16.99 8.30
N ASP A 65 -2.95 -17.80 7.37
CA ASP A 65 -2.11 -18.68 6.55
C ASP A 65 -1.42 -17.87 5.44
N ILE A 66 -2.17 -16.96 4.79
CA ILE A 66 -1.69 -16.15 3.67
C ILE A 66 -1.96 -14.67 3.93
N LEU A 67 -0.90 -13.86 3.87
CA LEU A 67 -0.97 -12.41 3.90
C LEU A 67 -0.69 -11.85 2.51
N PHE A 68 -1.65 -11.12 1.94
CA PHE A 68 -1.45 -10.38 0.69
C PHE A 68 -0.97 -8.96 0.99
N LEU A 69 0.04 -8.49 0.24
CA LEU A 69 0.61 -7.16 0.31
C LEU A 69 0.70 -6.55 -1.08
N GLY A 70 0.71 -5.23 -1.17
CA GLY A 70 0.90 -4.50 -2.43
C GLY A 70 -0.18 -3.47 -2.69
N SER A 71 -0.29 -3.03 -3.93
CA SER A 71 -1.04 -1.83 -4.31
C SER A 71 -2.57 -2.07 -4.44
N SER A 72 -3.26 -1.22 -5.21
CA SER A 72 -4.64 -1.46 -5.63
C SER A 72 -4.81 -2.77 -6.38
N HIS A 73 -3.78 -3.20 -7.10
CA HIS A 73 -3.70 -4.51 -7.70
C HIS A 73 -3.82 -5.64 -6.67
N ALA A 74 -3.25 -5.49 -5.47
CA ALA A 74 -3.39 -6.49 -4.42
C ALA A 74 -4.81 -6.45 -3.83
N TYR A 75 -5.25 -5.29 -3.33
CA TYR A 75 -6.49 -5.25 -2.57
C TYR A 75 -7.76 -5.45 -3.39
N ARG A 76 -7.68 -5.21 -4.71
CA ARG A 76 -8.75 -5.49 -5.67
C ARG A 76 -8.50 -6.76 -6.48
N GLY A 77 -7.33 -7.38 -6.34
CA GLY A 77 -6.95 -8.58 -7.07
C GLY A 77 -7.13 -9.87 -6.29
N PHE A 78 -6.86 -9.87 -4.97
CA PHE A 78 -6.96 -11.08 -4.14
C PHE A 78 -8.24 -11.07 -3.29
N ASP A 79 -9.25 -11.82 -3.74
CA ASP A 79 -10.51 -12.03 -3.04
C ASP A 79 -10.37 -13.13 -1.98
N THR A 80 -10.22 -12.70 -0.73
CA THR A 80 -10.03 -13.57 0.44
C THR A 80 -11.13 -14.62 0.61
N ARG A 81 -12.34 -14.41 0.06
CA ARG A 81 -13.43 -15.39 0.10
C ARG A 81 -13.09 -16.65 -0.70
N ILE A 82 -12.39 -16.51 -1.82
CA ILE A 82 -12.00 -17.64 -2.69
C ILE A 82 -11.02 -18.55 -1.96
N PHE A 83 -10.03 -17.97 -1.29
CA PHE A 83 -9.06 -18.71 -0.47
C PHE A 83 -9.71 -19.33 0.77
N LYS A 84 -10.66 -18.63 1.40
CA LYS A 84 -11.43 -19.14 2.54
C LYS A 84 -12.25 -20.39 2.20
N ILE A 85 -12.85 -20.45 1.01
CA ILE A 85 -13.57 -21.65 0.53
C ILE A 85 -12.64 -22.87 0.45
N LYS A 86 -11.34 -22.64 0.23
CA LYS A 86 -10.29 -23.68 0.20
C LYS A 86 -9.67 -23.96 1.57
N GLY A 87 -10.18 -23.35 2.64
CA GLY A 87 -9.75 -23.59 4.01
C GLY A 87 -8.64 -22.66 4.51
N TYR A 88 -8.13 -21.75 3.68
CA TYR A 88 -7.09 -20.81 4.12
C TYR A 88 -7.70 -19.62 4.86
N LYS A 89 -7.13 -19.31 6.00
CA LYS A 89 -7.37 -18.02 6.65
C LYS A 89 -6.45 -16.99 6.01
N THR A 90 -7.02 -16.00 5.34
CA THR A 90 -6.22 -15.02 4.60
C THR A 90 -6.56 -13.60 5.01
N PHE A 91 -5.61 -12.69 4.82
CA PHE A 91 -5.85 -11.27 4.99
C PHE A 91 -5.13 -10.48 3.90
N ASN A 92 -5.83 -9.52 3.32
CA ASN A 92 -5.33 -8.64 2.27
C ASN A 92 -5.02 -7.27 2.87
N LEU A 93 -3.74 -7.02 3.10
CA LEU A 93 -3.22 -5.77 3.66
C LEU A 93 -2.67 -4.85 2.55
N GLY A 94 -3.15 -5.00 1.31
CA GLY A 94 -2.84 -4.05 0.23
C GLY A 94 -3.56 -2.72 0.40
N SER A 95 -3.09 -1.66 -0.27
CA SER A 95 -3.72 -0.33 -0.26
C SER A 95 -3.38 0.46 -1.52
N SER A 96 -4.05 1.58 -1.77
CA SER A 96 -3.86 2.36 -2.99
C SER A 96 -2.40 2.82 -3.10
N SER A 97 -1.78 2.59 -4.26
CA SER A 97 -0.39 2.97 -4.55
C SER A 97 0.64 2.50 -3.50
N GLN A 98 0.37 1.41 -2.77
CA GLN A 98 1.24 0.91 -1.71
C GLN A 98 2.57 0.43 -2.27
N THR A 99 3.64 1.16 -1.98
CA THR A 99 5.00 0.80 -2.39
C THR A 99 5.68 -0.06 -1.31
N PRO A 100 6.85 -0.69 -1.60
CA PRO A 100 7.67 -1.32 -0.57
C PRO A 100 7.89 -0.46 0.68
N LEU A 101 8.05 0.86 0.55
CA LEU A 101 8.15 1.77 1.70
C LEU A 101 6.93 1.68 2.62
N GLN A 102 5.71 1.76 2.09
CA GLN A 102 4.49 1.68 2.91
C GLN A 102 4.26 0.24 3.42
N THR A 103 4.57 -0.78 2.60
CA THR A 103 4.54 -2.17 3.04
C THR A 103 5.41 -2.39 4.27
N ASN A 104 6.61 -1.81 4.33
CA ASN A 104 7.47 -1.93 5.52
C ASN A 104 6.84 -1.35 6.78
N VAL A 105 6.14 -0.20 6.69
CA VAL A 105 5.40 0.37 7.81
C VAL A 105 4.27 -0.54 8.27
N LEU A 106 3.49 -1.07 7.32
CA LEU A 106 2.40 -2.01 7.63
C LEU A 106 2.92 -3.29 8.27
N LEU A 107 4.05 -3.83 7.80
CA LEU A 107 4.69 -5.00 8.41
C LEU A 107 5.26 -4.69 9.80
N ASN A 108 5.80 -3.49 10.05
CA ASN A 108 6.20 -3.08 11.40
C ASN A 108 5.02 -3.08 12.38
N ARG A 109 3.82 -2.79 11.90
CA ARG A 109 2.61 -2.71 12.73
C ARG A 109 1.93 -4.04 12.95
N TYR A 110 1.81 -4.84 11.90
CA TYR A 110 0.83 -5.93 11.87
C TYR A 110 1.44 -7.32 11.69
N LEU A 111 2.71 -7.43 11.27
CA LEU A 111 3.29 -8.73 10.91
C LEU A 111 3.29 -9.73 12.08
N GLU A 112 3.71 -9.31 13.28
CA GLU A 112 3.78 -10.21 14.44
C GLU A 112 2.42 -10.77 14.84
N GLN A 113 1.39 -9.92 14.75
CA GLN A 113 0.04 -10.32 15.12
C GLN A 113 -0.60 -11.19 14.04
N LEU A 114 -0.46 -10.79 12.77
CA LEU A 114 -0.98 -11.53 11.63
C LEU A 114 -0.27 -12.89 11.48
N ASN A 115 1.00 -12.99 11.86
CA ASN A 115 1.78 -14.23 11.93
C ASN A 115 1.59 -15.16 10.71
N PRO A 116 1.82 -14.67 9.47
CA PRO A 116 1.55 -15.44 8.26
C PRO A 116 2.56 -16.56 8.02
N LYS A 117 2.10 -17.67 7.44
CA LYS A 117 3.01 -18.72 6.91
C LYS A 117 3.55 -18.36 5.53
N LEU A 118 2.69 -17.74 4.72
CA LEU A 118 2.99 -17.26 3.37
C LEU A 118 2.65 -15.77 3.24
N VAL A 119 3.56 -15.03 2.63
CA VAL A 119 3.29 -13.70 2.09
C VAL A 119 3.27 -13.78 0.57
N ILE A 120 2.20 -13.27 -0.04
CA ILE A 120 2.15 -12.98 -1.47
C ILE A 120 2.20 -11.46 -1.63
N PHE A 121 3.30 -10.97 -2.18
CA PHE A 121 3.54 -9.54 -2.35
C PHE A 121 3.39 -9.16 -3.82
N GLU A 122 2.32 -8.43 -4.13
CA GLU A 122 2.13 -7.82 -5.43
C GLU A 122 3.20 -6.77 -5.72
N VAL A 123 3.85 -6.92 -6.87
CA VAL A 123 4.85 -6.01 -7.41
C VAL A 123 4.54 -5.71 -8.87
N SER A 124 4.67 -4.45 -9.26
CA SER A 124 4.44 -4.00 -10.63
C SER A 124 5.40 -2.86 -11.02
N PRO A 125 5.65 -2.65 -12.33
CA PRO A 125 6.51 -1.56 -12.80
C PRO A 125 6.09 -0.19 -12.26
N LEU A 126 4.78 0.11 -12.29
CA LEU A 126 4.23 1.38 -11.81
C LEU A 126 4.57 1.63 -10.34
N ILE A 127 4.35 0.64 -9.49
CA ILE A 127 4.53 0.76 -8.04
C ILE A 127 6.01 0.79 -7.66
N MET A 128 6.85 0.02 -8.34
CA MET A 128 8.29 0.02 -8.12
C MET A 128 8.98 1.29 -8.63
N ASN A 129 8.32 2.07 -9.50
CA ASN A 129 8.79 3.40 -9.93
C ASN A 129 8.31 4.54 -9.02
N SER A 130 7.25 4.32 -8.24
CA SER A 130 6.58 5.37 -7.46
C SER A 130 7.47 5.95 -6.35
N ASP A 131 7.26 7.24 -6.03
CA ASP A 131 7.87 7.91 -4.89
C ASP A 131 7.15 7.61 -3.57
N GLY A 132 5.99 6.93 -3.59
CA GLY A 132 5.25 6.57 -2.38
C GLY A 132 4.61 7.75 -1.63
N ILE A 133 4.56 8.96 -2.19
CA ILE A 133 3.94 10.11 -1.54
C ILE A 133 2.44 9.89 -1.35
N GLU A 134 1.74 9.45 -2.39
CA GLU A 134 0.28 9.23 -2.34
C GLU A 134 -0.11 8.25 -1.25
N SER A 135 0.51 7.07 -1.23
CA SER A 135 0.21 6.03 -0.24
C SER A 135 0.69 6.38 1.16
N THR A 136 1.71 7.24 1.29
CA THR A 136 2.07 7.84 2.60
C THR A 136 0.96 8.74 3.13
N LEU A 137 0.41 9.61 2.30
CA LEU A 137 -0.69 10.51 2.69
C LEU A 137 -1.95 9.70 3.05
N ASP A 138 -2.25 8.64 2.29
CA ASP A 138 -3.36 7.74 2.57
C ASP A 138 -3.19 7.00 3.90
N LEU A 139 -1.97 6.51 4.18
CA LEU A 139 -1.62 5.86 5.45
C LEU A 139 -1.76 6.81 6.65
N ILE A 140 -1.27 8.05 6.54
CA ILE A 140 -1.38 9.08 7.59
C ILE A 140 -2.84 9.37 7.92
N LYS A 141 -3.68 9.43 6.88
CA LYS A 141 -5.11 9.70 7.02
C LYS A 141 -5.84 8.51 7.67
N ASN A 142 -5.62 7.31 7.17
CA ASN A 142 -6.50 6.16 7.44
C ASN A 142 -5.96 5.16 8.46
N ASP A 143 -4.70 5.23 8.87
CA ASP A 143 -4.15 4.39 9.94
C ASP A 143 -3.68 5.24 11.13
N LYS A 144 -3.20 4.57 12.19
CA LYS A 144 -2.48 5.21 13.28
C LYS A 144 -1.19 5.84 12.75
N ASN A 145 -0.90 6.99 13.30
CA ASN A 145 0.36 7.68 13.17
C ASN A 145 1.18 7.31 14.41
N ASP A 146 2.31 6.67 14.18
CA ASP A 146 3.24 6.20 15.21
C ASP A 146 4.69 6.39 14.74
N ILE A 147 5.65 5.91 15.53
CA ILE A 147 7.07 6.06 15.20
C ILE A 147 7.40 5.52 13.79
N TYR A 148 6.71 4.47 13.33
CA TYR A 148 6.93 3.90 12.00
C TYR A 148 6.44 4.80 10.86
N THR A 149 5.46 5.68 11.14
CA THR A 149 5.08 6.73 10.17
C THR A 149 6.23 7.70 10.01
N PHE A 150 6.79 8.16 11.13
CA PHE A 150 7.90 9.13 11.12
C PHE A 150 9.17 8.57 10.49
N THR A 151 9.55 7.32 10.76
CA THR A 151 10.76 6.74 10.15
C THR A 151 10.66 6.70 8.64
N ASN A 152 9.49 6.38 8.08
CA ASN A 152 9.27 6.43 6.64
C ASN A 152 9.36 7.86 6.09
N LEU A 153 8.91 8.87 6.85
CA LEU A 153 8.96 10.27 6.43
C LEU A 153 10.39 10.82 6.33
N ILE A 154 11.33 10.29 7.12
CA ILE A 154 12.74 10.71 7.04
C ILE A 154 13.36 10.32 5.69
N ASP A 155 12.90 9.21 5.10
CA ASP A 155 13.33 8.77 3.77
C ASP A 155 12.72 9.63 2.64
N PHE A 156 11.75 10.51 2.96
CA PHE A 156 11.11 11.44 2.03
C PHE A 156 11.44 12.90 2.34
N SER A 157 12.15 13.60 1.45
CA SER A 157 12.34 15.05 1.53
C SER A 157 11.12 15.83 1.01
N ASN A 158 9.92 15.55 1.53
CA ASN A 158 8.67 16.18 1.09
C ASN A 158 7.95 16.92 2.22
N ALA A 159 7.87 18.26 2.10
CA ALA A 159 7.21 19.09 3.09
C ALA A 159 5.71 18.78 3.26
N SER A 160 5.04 18.32 2.20
CA SER A 160 3.61 17.98 2.26
C SER A 160 3.36 16.76 3.14
N THR A 161 4.18 15.71 3.04
CA THR A 161 4.02 14.50 3.87
C THR A 161 4.33 14.79 5.34
N PHE A 162 5.35 15.60 5.63
CA PHE A 162 5.70 15.99 7.00
C PHE A 162 4.60 16.82 7.68
N ASN A 163 4.10 17.86 7.03
CA ASN A 163 3.02 18.69 7.58
C ASN A 163 1.71 17.92 7.72
N THR A 164 1.42 17.06 6.74
CA THR A 164 0.25 16.18 6.79
C THR A 164 0.38 15.19 7.94
N ALA A 165 1.57 14.68 8.23
CA ALA A 165 1.81 13.81 9.38
C ALA A 165 1.57 14.56 10.71
N ILE A 166 2.12 15.76 10.89
CA ILE A 166 1.86 16.59 12.09
C ILE A 166 0.36 16.71 12.33
N TYR A 167 -0.40 17.05 11.30
CA TYR A 167 -1.86 17.13 11.42
C TYR A 167 -2.52 15.77 11.65
N GLY A 168 -2.03 14.70 11.02
CA GLY A 168 -2.49 13.32 11.25
C GLY A 168 -2.32 12.87 12.71
N PHE A 169 -1.16 13.15 13.33
CA PHE A 169 -0.91 12.89 14.75
C PHE A 169 -1.86 13.67 15.65
N TYR A 170 -2.16 14.92 15.31
CA TYR A 170 -3.18 15.70 16.01
C TYR A 170 -4.56 15.06 15.87
N MET A 171 -4.95 14.64 14.67
CA MET A 171 -6.26 14.02 14.41
C MET A 171 -6.41 12.65 15.10
N ASP A 172 -5.33 11.91 15.29
CA ASP A 172 -5.35 10.62 15.99
C ASP A 172 -5.84 10.72 17.44
N LEU A 173 -5.65 11.88 18.10
CA LEU A 173 -6.19 12.13 19.44
C LEU A 173 -7.73 12.07 19.48
N PHE A 174 -8.38 12.24 18.33
CA PHE A 174 -9.83 12.27 18.19
C PHE A 174 -10.39 11.10 17.38
N LYS A 175 -9.53 10.28 16.74
CA LYS A 175 -9.96 9.13 15.95
C LYS A 175 -10.40 7.98 16.85
N ASN A 176 -11.51 7.35 16.47
CA ASN A 176 -12.01 6.15 17.13
C ASN A 176 -11.72 4.90 16.30
N TYR A 177 -10.68 4.16 16.68
CA TYR A 177 -10.26 2.91 16.04
C TYR A 177 -11.12 1.74 16.52
N LYS A 178 -12.45 1.84 16.39
CA LYS A 178 -13.34 0.72 16.70
C LYS A 178 -13.07 -0.44 15.73
N PRO A 179 -13.00 -1.68 16.22
CA PRO A 179 -12.90 -2.84 15.33
C PRO A 179 -14.12 -2.89 14.41
N ILE A 180 -13.87 -3.13 13.13
CA ILE A 180 -14.91 -3.30 12.13
C ILE A 180 -14.61 -4.62 11.44
N THR A 181 -15.57 -5.54 11.52
CA THR A 181 -15.48 -6.88 10.95
C THR A 181 -16.51 -7.12 9.85
N ASP A 182 -17.40 -6.15 9.62
CA ASP A 182 -18.48 -6.29 8.65
C ASP A 182 -18.05 -5.72 7.30
N SER A 183 -18.65 -6.26 6.24
CA SER A 183 -18.48 -5.73 4.89
C SER A 183 -19.22 -4.40 4.76
N ILE A 184 -18.59 -3.39 4.15
CA ILE A 184 -19.10 -2.02 4.10
C ILE A 184 -19.06 -1.49 2.68
N ARG A 185 -20.19 -0.92 2.25
CA ARG A 185 -20.33 -0.28 0.95
C ARG A 185 -19.85 1.18 1.03
N LEU A 186 -18.87 1.55 0.21
CA LEU A 186 -18.36 2.90 0.02
C LEU A 186 -18.53 3.30 -1.44
N SER A 187 -19.58 4.05 -1.76
CA SER A 187 -19.90 4.44 -3.15
C SER A 187 -20.02 3.21 -4.07
N ASN A 188 -19.11 3.06 -5.04
CA ASN A 188 -19.08 1.95 -6.01
C ASN A 188 -18.17 0.79 -5.56
N ASP A 189 -17.59 0.89 -4.36
CA ASP A 189 -16.72 -0.12 -3.77
C ASP A 189 -17.41 -0.80 -2.59
N LEU A 190 -17.19 -2.11 -2.47
CA LEU A 190 -17.63 -2.92 -1.34
C LEU A 190 -16.40 -3.50 -0.66
N TYR A 191 -16.07 -2.98 0.52
CA TYR A 191 -15.12 -3.60 1.43
C TYR A 191 -15.68 -4.93 1.91
N ILE A 192 -14.91 -6.00 1.71
CA ILE A 192 -15.18 -7.35 2.19
C ILE A 192 -14.21 -7.66 3.32
N SER A 193 -14.73 -8.20 4.42
CA SER A 193 -13.90 -8.63 5.56
C SER A 193 -12.78 -9.58 5.09
N GLY A 194 -11.60 -9.37 5.66
CA GLY A 194 -10.34 -9.93 5.16
C GLY A 194 -9.61 -8.98 4.22
N GLY A 195 -10.11 -7.76 3.98
CA GLY A 195 -9.40 -6.71 3.26
C GLY A 195 -9.62 -6.68 1.74
N PHE A 196 -10.43 -7.55 1.15
CA PHE A 196 -10.71 -7.42 -0.28
C PHE A 196 -11.65 -6.24 -0.55
N VAL A 197 -11.46 -5.50 -1.65
CA VAL A 197 -12.43 -4.49 -2.10
C VAL A 197 -12.95 -4.86 -3.46
N GLN A 198 -14.23 -5.19 -3.51
CA GLN A 198 -14.94 -5.49 -4.74
C GLN A 198 -15.45 -4.19 -5.37
N ARG A 199 -15.07 -3.95 -6.63
CA ARG A 199 -15.66 -2.88 -7.45
C ARG A 199 -17.00 -3.32 -8.01
N ASP A 200 -17.95 -2.40 -8.13
CA ASP A 200 -19.15 -2.62 -8.93
C ASP A 200 -18.80 -3.07 -10.35
N MET A 201 -19.59 -4.01 -10.88
CA MET A 201 -19.33 -4.59 -12.19
C MET A 201 -19.30 -3.51 -13.26
N SER A 202 -18.19 -3.45 -13.97
CA SER A 202 -17.95 -2.55 -15.09
C SER A 202 -16.94 -3.19 -16.03
N TYR A 203 -16.91 -2.71 -17.27
CA TYR A 203 -16.17 -3.33 -18.36
C TYR A 203 -15.31 -2.30 -19.06
N TYR A 204 -14.04 -2.64 -19.24
CA TYR A 204 -13.08 -1.79 -19.90
C TYR A 204 -13.27 -1.83 -21.41
N LYS A 205 -13.32 -0.66 -22.02
CA LYS A 205 -13.21 -0.53 -23.47
C LYS A 205 -11.74 -0.38 -23.81
N ALA A 206 -11.17 -1.34 -24.53
CA ALA A 206 -9.75 -1.32 -24.87
C ALA A 206 -9.35 -0.01 -25.58
N GLU A 207 -8.31 0.63 -25.09
CA GLU A 207 -7.72 1.84 -25.66
C GLU A 207 -6.28 1.57 -26.11
N ILE A 208 -5.79 2.41 -27.02
CA ILE A 208 -4.37 2.40 -27.41
C ILE A 208 -3.62 3.19 -26.35
N ILE A 209 -2.64 2.54 -25.72
CA ILE A 209 -1.80 3.14 -24.69
C ILE A 209 -0.43 3.42 -25.29
N ASP A 210 0.07 4.64 -25.08
CA ASP A 210 1.38 5.05 -25.56
C ASP A 210 2.48 4.21 -24.93
N LYS A 211 3.55 3.98 -25.71
CA LYS A 211 4.68 3.21 -25.24
C LYS A 211 5.37 3.90 -24.07
N GLN A 212 5.69 3.12 -23.05
CA GLN A 212 6.35 3.61 -21.84
C GLN A 212 7.55 2.73 -21.48
N ALA A 213 8.62 3.40 -21.05
CA ALA A 213 9.81 2.75 -20.53
C ALA A 213 9.60 2.38 -19.06
N ILE A 214 10.18 1.27 -18.63
CA ILE A 214 10.19 0.90 -17.22
C ILE A 214 11.37 1.57 -16.55
N ASN A 215 11.07 2.39 -15.56
CA ASN A 215 12.01 2.89 -14.59
C ASN A 215 11.67 2.27 -13.24
N ILE A 216 12.68 1.98 -12.43
CA ILE A 216 12.50 1.45 -11.08
C ILE A 216 13.24 2.38 -10.13
N ASN A 217 12.55 2.81 -9.09
CA ASN A 217 13.10 3.65 -8.06
C ASN A 217 14.02 2.79 -7.16
N PRO A 218 15.33 3.12 -7.05
CA PRO A 218 16.27 2.35 -6.23
C PRO A 218 15.86 2.24 -4.76
N ILE A 219 15.17 3.25 -4.22
CA ILE A 219 14.69 3.25 -2.83
C ILE A 219 13.67 2.12 -2.64
N GLN A 220 12.81 1.89 -3.63
CA GLN A 220 11.81 0.81 -3.56
C GLN A 220 12.47 -0.57 -3.64
N ILE A 221 13.57 -0.71 -4.39
CA ILE A 221 14.36 -1.94 -4.44
C ILE A 221 15.06 -2.21 -3.11
N ASP A 222 15.73 -1.21 -2.53
CA ASP A 222 16.38 -1.34 -1.22
C ASP A 222 15.37 -1.73 -0.13
N MET A 223 14.19 -1.12 -0.15
CA MET A 223 13.16 -1.46 0.81
C MET A 223 12.57 -2.85 0.57
N LEU A 224 12.38 -3.26 -0.69
CA LEU A 224 11.97 -4.62 -1.01
C LEU A 224 12.99 -5.64 -0.48
N ASP A 225 14.28 -5.39 -0.64
CA ASP A 225 15.35 -6.24 -0.12
C ASP A 225 15.29 -6.36 1.42
N LYS A 226 15.07 -5.24 2.13
CA LYS A 226 14.86 -5.23 3.58
C LYS A 226 13.65 -6.05 4.01
N ILE A 227 12.54 -5.95 3.27
CA ILE A 227 11.32 -6.73 3.53
C ILE A 227 11.60 -8.22 3.33
N ILE A 228 12.24 -8.59 2.22
CA ILE A 228 12.60 -9.99 1.93
C ILE A 228 13.47 -10.57 3.04
N GLU A 229 14.51 -9.85 3.45
CA GLU A 229 15.39 -10.28 4.54
C GLU A 229 14.61 -10.46 5.86
N ARG A 230 13.71 -9.53 6.17
CA ARG A 230 12.88 -9.59 7.39
C ARG A 230 11.95 -10.80 7.39
N LEU A 231 11.26 -11.08 6.28
CA LEU A 231 10.38 -12.23 6.16
C LEU A 231 11.18 -13.55 6.25
N LYS A 232 12.33 -13.61 5.59
CA LYS A 232 13.25 -14.76 5.66
C LYS A 232 13.75 -15.03 7.08
N LYS A 233 14.12 -14.01 7.84
CA LYS A 233 14.54 -14.15 9.26
C LYS A 233 13.46 -14.72 10.17
N LYS A 234 12.19 -14.60 9.77
CA LYS A 234 11.03 -15.13 10.49
C LYS A 234 10.54 -16.46 9.93
N ASP A 235 11.26 -17.05 8.98
CA ASP A 235 10.87 -18.28 8.28
C ASP A 235 9.50 -18.18 7.59
N ILE A 236 9.15 -16.98 7.12
CA ILE A 236 7.92 -16.73 6.38
C ILE A 236 8.22 -16.90 4.90
N LYS A 237 7.49 -17.81 4.23
CA LYS A 237 7.61 -17.99 2.78
C LYS A 237 7.15 -16.73 2.07
N LEU A 238 7.88 -16.32 1.02
CA LEU A 238 7.54 -15.16 0.20
C LEU A 238 7.40 -15.57 -1.26
N ILE A 239 6.32 -15.12 -1.89
CA ILE A 239 6.13 -15.12 -3.34
C ILE A 239 5.93 -13.67 -3.77
N LEU A 240 6.73 -13.22 -4.74
CA LEU A 240 6.47 -12.00 -5.48
C LEU A 240 5.52 -12.31 -6.64
N LEU A 241 4.57 -11.43 -6.90
CA LEU A 241 3.58 -11.66 -7.94
C LEU A 241 3.29 -10.36 -8.68
N GLN A 242 3.24 -10.39 -10.02
CA GLN A 242 2.64 -9.30 -10.78
C GLN A 242 1.23 -9.72 -11.20
N THR A 243 0.23 -8.97 -10.76
CA THR A 243 -1.18 -9.23 -11.11
C THR A 243 -1.43 -8.95 -12.59
N PRO A 244 -2.47 -9.57 -13.18
CA PRO A 244 -2.90 -9.23 -14.52
C PRO A 244 -3.32 -7.76 -14.60
N ILE A 245 -2.83 -7.10 -15.65
CA ILE A 245 -3.35 -5.85 -16.18
C ILE A 245 -3.86 -6.13 -17.60
N THR A 246 -4.51 -5.15 -18.23
CA THR A 246 -4.98 -5.33 -19.60
C THR A 246 -3.83 -5.61 -20.57
N LYS A 247 -4.09 -6.38 -21.64
CA LYS A 247 -3.09 -6.68 -22.68
C LYS A 247 -2.60 -5.39 -23.33
N SER A 248 -3.50 -4.44 -23.56
CA SER A 248 -3.17 -3.09 -24.06
C SER A 248 -2.12 -2.40 -23.18
N LEU A 249 -2.32 -2.36 -21.86
CA LEU A 249 -1.36 -1.75 -20.94
C LEU A 249 -0.07 -2.56 -20.82
N TYR A 250 -0.15 -3.89 -20.70
CA TYR A 250 1.02 -4.75 -20.58
C TYR A 250 1.96 -4.62 -21.79
N ASN A 251 1.39 -4.56 -23.00
CA ASN A 251 2.14 -4.42 -24.25
C ASN A 251 2.68 -3.00 -24.50
N SER A 252 2.22 -2.00 -23.73
CA SER A 252 2.76 -0.63 -23.81
C SER A 252 4.18 -0.53 -23.23
N TYR A 253 4.56 -1.44 -22.33
CA TYR A 253 5.89 -1.45 -21.73
C TYR A 253 6.95 -1.96 -22.71
N THR A 254 7.94 -1.13 -23.03
CA THR A 254 8.98 -1.50 -24.01
C THR A 254 9.98 -2.52 -23.49
N ASP A 255 10.16 -2.62 -22.17
CA ASP A 255 11.24 -3.38 -21.52
C ASP A 255 10.74 -4.26 -20.35
N ILE A 256 9.53 -4.81 -20.44
CA ILE A 256 8.91 -5.60 -19.34
C ILE A 256 9.76 -6.78 -18.86
N TYR A 257 10.55 -7.38 -19.74
CA TYR A 257 11.48 -8.45 -19.40
C TYR A 257 12.55 -8.03 -18.37
N LYS A 258 12.94 -6.74 -18.34
CA LYS A 258 13.88 -6.21 -17.33
C LYS A 258 13.26 -6.26 -15.95
N PHE A 259 11.98 -5.89 -15.84
CA PHE A 259 11.25 -5.97 -14.58
C PHE A 259 11.16 -7.42 -14.08
N ASP A 260 10.75 -8.33 -14.95
CA ASP A 260 10.68 -9.76 -14.63
C ASP A 260 12.04 -10.31 -14.17
N SER A 261 13.13 -9.94 -14.86
CA SER A 261 14.48 -10.37 -14.50
C SER A 261 14.90 -9.87 -13.12
N ILE A 262 14.54 -8.63 -12.77
CA ILE A 262 14.85 -8.07 -11.46
C ILE A 262 14.05 -8.80 -10.39
N MET A 263 12.73 -8.95 -10.54
CA MET A 263 11.90 -9.61 -9.53
C MET A 263 12.28 -11.09 -9.32
N ASN A 264 12.58 -11.82 -10.40
CA ASN A 264 13.10 -13.19 -10.31
C ASN A 264 14.43 -13.31 -9.55
N SER A 265 15.26 -12.28 -9.57
CA SER A 265 16.52 -12.27 -8.80
C SER A 265 16.31 -12.04 -7.30
N LYS A 266 15.12 -11.57 -6.89
CA LYS A 266 14.81 -11.19 -5.50
C LYS A 266 14.18 -12.33 -4.70
N ALA A 267 13.20 -13.02 -5.27
CA ALA A 267 12.51 -14.15 -4.66
C ALA A 267 11.76 -14.98 -5.72
N GLU A 268 11.06 -16.04 -5.29
CA GLU A 268 10.10 -16.76 -6.14
C GLU A 268 9.10 -15.77 -6.74
N TYR A 269 9.05 -15.65 -8.07
CA TYR A 269 8.28 -14.61 -8.76
C TYR A 269 7.40 -15.19 -9.88
N TYR A 270 6.16 -14.73 -9.95
CA TYR A 270 5.21 -15.08 -11.00
C TYR A 270 4.61 -13.85 -11.65
N ASN A 271 4.74 -13.76 -12.98
CA ASN A 271 4.05 -12.74 -13.78
C ASN A 271 2.73 -13.31 -14.33
N PHE A 272 1.61 -12.97 -13.71
CA PHE A 272 0.31 -13.52 -14.11
C PHE A 272 -0.19 -13.00 -15.45
N ASN A 273 0.37 -11.90 -15.98
CA ASN A 273 0.13 -11.47 -17.36
C ASN A 273 0.58 -12.51 -18.41
N LYS A 274 1.49 -13.42 -18.02
CA LYS A 274 1.99 -14.53 -18.87
C LYS A 274 1.35 -15.89 -18.55
N ILE A 275 0.66 -16.00 -17.40
CA ILE A 275 0.16 -17.28 -16.87
C ILE A 275 -1.34 -17.41 -17.12
N VAL A 276 -2.10 -16.34 -16.90
CA VAL A 276 -3.55 -16.34 -17.10
C VAL A 276 -3.91 -15.53 -18.34
N ASP A 277 -4.76 -16.10 -19.19
CA ASP A 277 -5.30 -15.41 -20.34
C ASP A 277 -6.62 -14.70 -19.96
N LEU A 278 -6.56 -13.37 -19.85
CA LEU A 278 -7.73 -12.54 -19.60
C LEU A 278 -8.05 -11.67 -20.82
N ASN A 279 -9.34 -11.43 -21.04
CA ASN A 279 -9.84 -10.54 -22.08
C ASN A 279 -10.08 -9.14 -21.50
N ASP A 280 -9.43 -8.12 -22.07
CA ASP A 280 -9.52 -6.72 -21.66
C ASP A 280 -10.97 -6.26 -21.44
N SER A 281 -11.89 -6.57 -22.35
CA SER A 281 -13.28 -6.09 -22.28
C SER A 281 -14.24 -6.95 -21.45
N ILE A 282 -13.80 -8.11 -20.97
CA ILE A 282 -14.64 -8.99 -20.14
C ILE A 282 -14.17 -8.99 -18.68
N HIS A 283 -12.86 -8.93 -18.46
CA HIS A 283 -12.24 -9.21 -17.17
C HIS A 283 -11.69 -7.97 -16.44
N PHE A 284 -11.74 -6.79 -17.07
CA PHE A 284 -11.23 -5.55 -16.49
C PHE A 284 -12.29 -4.46 -16.49
N TYR A 285 -12.19 -3.51 -15.53
CA TYR A 285 -13.03 -2.31 -15.52
C TYR A 285 -12.28 -1.04 -15.94
N ASP A 286 -10.95 -1.05 -15.82
CA ASP A 286 -10.03 -0.06 -16.41
C ASP A 286 -8.77 -0.77 -16.94
N SER A 287 -7.74 -0.02 -17.35
CA SER A 287 -6.51 -0.59 -17.92
C SER A 287 -5.68 -1.40 -16.92
N ASP A 288 -5.82 -1.13 -15.63
CA ASP A 288 -4.94 -1.61 -14.55
C ASP A 288 -5.62 -2.65 -13.65
N HIS A 289 -6.95 -2.64 -13.58
CA HIS A 289 -7.70 -3.37 -12.57
C HIS A 289 -8.75 -4.30 -13.16
N MET A 290 -8.71 -5.54 -12.66
CA MET A 290 -9.70 -6.56 -12.97
C MET A 290 -11.07 -6.21 -12.37
N ASN A 291 -12.14 -6.54 -13.09
CA ASN A 291 -13.47 -6.66 -12.49
C ASN A 291 -13.61 -8.02 -11.79
N GLN A 292 -14.75 -8.27 -11.14
CA GLN A 292 -14.92 -9.51 -10.36
C GLN A 292 -14.76 -10.79 -11.21
N ASN A 293 -15.16 -10.77 -12.49
CA ASN A 293 -14.95 -11.93 -13.36
C ASN A 293 -13.47 -12.22 -13.57
N GLY A 294 -12.64 -11.18 -13.77
CA GLY A 294 -11.19 -11.31 -13.89
C GLY A 294 -10.56 -11.83 -12.59
N VAL A 295 -10.96 -11.27 -11.45
CA VAL A 295 -10.50 -11.70 -10.11
C VAL A 295 -10.77 -13.18 -9.88
N GLU A 296 -11.98 -13.67 -10.20
CA GLU A 296 -12.30 -15.09 -10.01
C GLU A 296 -11.42 -16.03 -10.85
N VAL A 297 -11.09 -15.65 -12.09
CA VAL A 297 -10.22 -16.46 -12.94
C VAL A 297 -8.77 -16.42 -12.42
N PHE A 298 -8.29 -15.23 -12.07
CA PHE A 298 -6.97 -15.00 -11.52
C PHE A 298 -6.72 -15.75 -10.21
N ASP A 299 -7.59 -15.61 -9.22
CA ASP A 299 -7.43 -16.26 -7.92
C ASP A 299 -7.55 -17.78 -7.99
N LYS A 300 -8.38 -18.31 -8.90
CA LYS A 300 -8.44 -19.77 -9.17
C LYS A 300 -7.09 -20.28 -9.70
N GLU A 301 -6.39 -19.48 -10.50
CA GLU A 301 -5.07 -19.86 -11.01
C GLU A 301 -3.98 -19.79 -9.94
N ILE A 302 -4.04 -18.79 -9.05
CA ILE A 302 -3.19 -18.76 -7.85
C ILE A 302 -3.42 -20.02 -7.00
N MET A 303 -4.67 -20.39 -6.78
CA MET A 303 -4.98 -21.58 -5.99
C MET A 303 -4.37 -22.86 -6.56
N LYS A 304 -4.38 -23.02 -7.89
CA LYS A 304 -3.71 -24.16 -8.55
C LYS A 304 -2.20 -24.12 -8.31
N LEU A 305 -1.59 -22.95 -8.46
CA LEU A 305 -0.16 -22.76 -8.21
C LEU A 305 0.23 -23.15 -6.78
N LEU A 306 -0.54 -22.70 -5.78
CA LEU A 306 -0.29 -23.02 -4.37
C LEU A 306 -0.43 -24.52 -4.07
N MET A 307 -1.39 -25.20 -4.69
CA MET A 307 -1.57 -26.65 -4.56
C MET A 307 -0.40 -27.45 -5.16
N VAL A 308 0.10 -27.04 -6.33
CA VAL A 308 1.26 -27.69 -6.97
C VAL A 308 2.53 -27.53 -6.13
N ASN A 309 2.69 -26.38 -5.49
CA ASN A 309 3.88 -26.04 -4.68
C ASN A 309 3.80 -26.54 -3.23
N GLY A 310 2.84 -27.40 -2.90
CA GLY A 310 2.80 -28.15 -1.63
C GLY A 310 2.41 -27.35 -0.39
N LEU A 311 1.72 -26.22 -0.54
CA LEU A 311 1.12 -25.50 0.58
C LEU A 311 -0.23 -26.13 0.94
N ASN A 312 -0.20 -27.28 1.61
CA ASN A 312 -1.38 -27.88 2.24
C ASN A 312 -1.51 -27.45 3.71
#